data_AF-A0A2D4HZJ9-F1
#
_entry.id   AF-A0A2D4HZJ9-F1
#
_cell.length_a   1.000
_cell.length_b   1.000
_cell.length_c   1.000
_cell.angle_alpha   90.00
_cell.angle_beta   90.00
_cell.angle_gamma   90.00
#
_symmetry.space_group_name_H-M   'P 1'
#
loop_
_entity.id
_entity.type
_entity.pdbx_description
1 polymer ?
#
loop_
_entity_poly.entity_id
_entity_poly.type
_entity_poly.pdbx_seq_one_letter_code
_entity_poly.pdbx_strand_id
1 'polypeptide(L)'
;PIEDLVGVISLSLQIPSFGKDGSVIEPKMSASFVPDHKAPMVLFLDRVYGIENQDFLLHVLEVGFLPDMRAAASLDTAAFSTTEMALAMNRYLCLAVLPLITKCAPLFAGTEHRAIMVDSMLHTIYRLSRGRSLTKAQRDVIEECLMALCKYI
;
A
#
# COMPACT_ATOMS: atom_id res chain seq x y z
N PRO A 1 1.66 22.07 -4.03
CA PRO A 1 0.31 21.45 -4.02
C PRO A 1 0.32 19.93 -4.17
N ILE A 2 0.83 19.39 -5.29
CA ILE A 2 0.97 17.93 -5.47
C ILE A 2 2.09 17.35 -4.60
N GLU A 3 3.19 18.11 -4.43
CA GLU A 3 4.29 17.76 -3.54
C GLU A 3 3.83 17.59 -2.09
N ASP A 4 2.86 18.39 -1.63
CA ASP A 4 2.29 18.28 -0.29
C ASP A 4 1.54 16.94 -0.12
N LEU A 5 0.84 16.48 -1.16
CA LEU A 5 0.18 15.16 -1.15
C LEU A 5 1.20 14.04 -1.07
N VAL A 6 2.27 14.12 -1.88
CA VAL A 6 3.35 13.14 -1.85
C VAL A 6 4.02 13.14 -0.48
N GLY A 7 4.21 14.32 0.13
CA GLY A 7 4.71 14.47 1.49
C GLY A 7 3.87 13.70 2.50
N VAL A 8 2.54 13.86 2.49
CA VAL A 8 1.63 13.14 3.40
C VAL A 8 1.60 11.64 3.10
N ILE A 9 1.56 11.24 1.83
CA ILE A 9 1.58 9.82 1.40
C ILE A 9 2.88 9.14 1.86
N SER A 10 3.99 9.87 1.91
CA SER A 10 5.31 9.35 2.31
C SER A 10 5.52 9.28 3.82
N LEU A 11 4.64 9.85 4.64
CA LEU A 11 4.77 9.80 6.10
C LEU A 11 4.71 8.36 6.61
N SER A 12 5.66 7.98 7.46
CA SER A 12 5.66 6.64 8.05
C SER A 12 4.51 6.46 9.04
N LEU A 13 3.85 5.30 8.94
CA LEU A 13 2.82 4.89 9.88
C LEU A 13 3.46 4.20 11.09
N GLN A 14 2.84 4.35 12.26
CA GLN A 14 3.22 3.57 13.43
C GLN A 14 2.64 2.15 13.28
N ILE A 15 3.48 1.13 13.40
CA ILE A 15 3.09 -0.27 13.19
C ILE A 15 3.07 -1.02 14.52
N PRO A 16 2.08 -1.91 14.77
CA PRO A 16 2.06 -2.78 15.92
C PRO A 16 3.36 -3.54 16.09
N SER A 17 3.76 -3.74 17.34
CA SER A 17 5.00 -4.43 17.69
C SER A 17 4.83 -5.25 18.96
N PHE A 18 5.79 -6.11 19.26
CA PHE A 18 5.82 -6.84 20.53
C PHE A 18 6.49 -6.01 21.62
N GLY A 19 5.85 -5.97 22.79
CA GLY A 19 6.45 -5.48 24.02
C GLY A 19 7.49 -6.44 24.60
N LYS A 20 8.21 -5.99 25.63
CA LYS A 20 9.23 -6.80 26.32
C LYS A 20 8.67 -8.08 26.96
N ASP A 21 7.37 -8.09 27.24
CA ASP A 21 6.60 -9.19 27.82
C ASP A 21 5.91 -10.06 26.77
N GLY A 22 6.12 -9.78 25.48
CA GLY A 22 5.45 -10.48 24.37
C GLY A 22 4.02 -10.01 24.11
N SER A 23 3.53 -8.99 24.83
CA SER A 23 2.23 -8.38 24.55
C SER A 23 2.26 -7.60 23.22
N VAL A 24 1.11 -7.51 22.55
CA VAL A 24 0.97 -6.67 21.35
C VAL A 24 0.79 -5.22 21.79
N ILE A 25 1.69 -4.35 21.34
CA ILE A 25 1.61 -2.90 21.51
C ILE A 25 1.04 -2.32 20.22
N GLU A 26 -0.21 -1.85 20.29
CA GLU A 26 -0.86 -1.14 19.19
C GLU A 26 -0.72 0.38 19.32
N PRO A 27 -0.58 1.10 18.20
CA PRO A 27 -0.69 2.55 18.19
C PRO A 27 -2.12 2.97 18.59
N LYS A 28 -2.24 4.10 19.30
CA LYS A 28 -3.54 4.66 19.65
C LYS A 28 -4.18 5.25 18.40
N MET A 29 -5.07 4.51 17.74
CA MET A 29 -5.67 4.89 16.46
C MET A 29 -6.27 6.31 16.46
N SER A 30 -6.92 6.73 17.55
CA SER A 30 -7.52 8.06 17.69
C SER A 30 -6.55 9.22 17.90
N ALA A 31 -5.28 8.93 18.20
CA ALA A 31 -4.25 9.91 18.54
C ALA A 31 -2.97 9.75 17.69
N SER A 32 -2.99 8.86 16.70
CA SER A 32 -1.86 8.57 15.81
C SER A 32 -2.21 8.94 14.36
N PHE A 33 -1.18 9.12 13.55
CA PHE A 33 -1.36 9.14 12.10
C PHE A 33 -1.61 7.70 11.62
N VAL A 34 -2.80 7.47 11.05
CA VAL A 34 -3.31 6.15 10.65
C VAL A 34 -3.62 6.07 9.15
N PRO A 35 -3.76 4.86 8.57
CA PRO A 35 -3.95 4.66 7.14
C PRO A 35 -5.17 5.42 6.57
N ASP A 36 -6.23 5.56 7.35
CA ASP A 36 -7.44 6.31 6.98
C ASP A 36 -7.17 7.79 6.67
N HIS A 37 -6.06 8.37 7.15
CA HIS A 37 -5.64 9.73 6.79
C HIS A 37 -4.90 9.79 5.44
N LYS A 38 -4.21 8.71 5.04
CA LYS A 38 -3.54 8.62 3.74
C LYS A 38 -4.53 8.33 2.60
N ALA A 39 -5.54 7.49 2.85
CA ALA A 39 -6.53 7.11 1.85
C ALA A 39 -7.15 8.30 1.06
N PRO A 40 -7.66 9.37 1.70
CA PRO A 40 -8.20 10.51 0.96
C PRO A 40 -7.15 11.26 0.15
N MET A 41 -5.88 11.29 0.59
CA MET A 41 -4.80 11.94 -0.16
C MET A 41 -4.50 11.18 -1.46
N VAL A 42 -4.49 9.85 -1.41
CA VAL A 42 -4.32 8.99 -2.60
C VAL A 42 -5.52 9.11 -3.54
N LEU A 43 -6.74 9.10 -3.01
CA LEU A 43 -7.95 9.28 -3.82
C LEU A 43 -8.01 10.67 -4.46
N PHE A 44 -7.53 11.71 -3.76
CA PHE A 44 -7.47 13.06 -4.31
C PHE A 44 -6.39 13.18 -5.39
N LEU A 45 -5.22 12.56 -5.18
CA LEU A 45 -4.18 12.42 -6.19
C LEU A 45 -4.74 11.75 -7.44
N ASP A 46 -5.43 10.62 -7.32
CA ASP A 46 -6.04 9.88 -8.45
C ASP A 46 -7.09 10.71 -9.20
N ARG A 47 -8.03 11.33 -8.47
CA ARG A 47 -9.23 11.93 -9.07
C ARG A 47 -9.04 13.35 -9.56
N VAL A 48 -8.11 14.11 -8.99
CA VAL A 48 -7.94 15.55 -9.29
C VAL A 48 -6.68 15.80 -10.10
N TYR A 49 -5.57 15.16 -9.74
CA TYR A 49 -4.31 15.35 -10.46
C TYR A 49 -4.08 14.28 -11.52
N GLY A 50 -4.49 13.04 -11.24
CA GLY A 50 -4.11 11.88 -12.04
C GLY A 50 -2.61 11.58 -11.95
N ILE A 51 -2.22 10.44 -12.53
CA ILE A 51 -0.82 10.05 -12.69
C ILE A 51 -0.64 9.61 -14.14
N GLU A 52 0.01 10.46 -14.93
CA GLU A 52 0.29 10.21 -16.36
C GLU A 52 1.79 10.06 -16.65
N ASN A 53 2.64 10.48 -15.71
CA ASN A 53 4.08 10.45 -15.84
C ASN A 53 4.68 9.23 -15.10
N GLN A 54 5.48 8.44 -15.82
CA GLN A 54 6.12 7.22 -15.29
C GLN A 54 7.07 7.53 -14.12
N ASP A 55 7.94 8.53 -14.24
CA ASP A 55 8.89 8.88 -13.17
C ASP A 55 8.17 9.30 -11.88
N PHE A 56 7.07 10.03 -12.02
CA PHE A 56 6.24 10.41 -10.87
C PHE A 56 5.59 9.20 -10.21
N LEU A 57 5.01 8.28 -10.99
CA LEU A 57 4.46 7.03 -10.46
C LEU A 57 5.52 6.24 -9.69
N LEU A 58 6.69 6.06 -10.30
CA LEU A 58 7.78 5.29 -9.72
C LEU A 58 8.33 5.96 -8.45
N HIS A 59 8.39 7.29 -8.42
CA HIS A 59 8.75 8.03 -7.23
C HIS A 59 7.75 7.81 -6.09
N VAL A 60 6.44 8.02 -6.33
CA VAL A 60 5.39 7.83 -5.31
C VAL A 60 5.34 6.38 -4.81
N LEU A 61 5.56 5.42 -5.71
CA LEU A 61 5.70 4.01 -5.36
C LEU A 61 6.86 3.80 -4.40
N GLU A 62 8.03 4.37 -4.70
CA GLU A 62 9.26 4.24 -3.91
C GLU A 62 9.11 4.79 -2.49
N VAL A 63 8.60 6.01 -2.37
CA VAL A 63 8.60 6.75 -1.09
C VAL A 63 7.36 6.52 -0.23
N GLY A 64 6.25 6.09 -0.83
CA GLY A 64 4.95 5.96 -0.13
C GLY A 64 4.37 4.56 -0.20
N PHE A 65 3.97 4.12 -1.39
CA PHE A 65 3.16 2.93 -1.53
C PHE A 65 3.90 1.63 -1.18
N LEU A 66 5.14 1.45 -1.65
CA LEU A 66 5.91 0.23 -1.39
C LEU A 66 6.24 0.06 0.11
N PRO A 67 6.70 1.10 0.84
CA PRO A 67 6.81 1.02 2.30
C PRO A 67 5.51 0.62 3.00
N ASP A 68 4.38 1.22 2.61
CA ASP A 68 3.07 0.90 3.19
C ASP A 68 2.66 -0.56 2.91
N MET A 69 2.83 -1.03 1.67
CA MET A 69 2.55 -2.43 1.30
C MET A 69 3.41 -3.42 2.08
N ARG A 70 4.70 -3.12 2.28
CA ARG A 70 5.60 -3.95 3.08
C ARG A 70 5.18 -3.96 4.55
N ALA A 71 4.78 -2.82 5.10
CA ALA A 71 4.26 -2.73 6.46
C ALA A 71 3.01 -3.60 6.64
N ALA A 72 2.04 -3.51 5.72
CA ALA A 72 0.86 -4.37 5.72
C ALA A 72 1.23 -5.87 5.63
N ALA A 73 2.15 -6.24 4.74
CA ALA A 73 2.61 -7.62 4.59
C ALA A 73 3.37 -8.15 5.82
N SER A 74 3.94 -7.27 6.65
CA SER A 74 4.59 -7.65 7.91
C SER A 74 3.59 -7.92 9.04
N LEU A 75 2.38 -7.35 8.94
CA LEU A 75 1.29 -7.56 9.89
C LEU A 75 0.49 -8.84 9.62
N ASP A 76 0.73 -9.53 8.51
CA ASP A 76 0.10 -10.83 8.20
C ASP A 76 0.72 -11.98 9.02
N THR A 77 0.59 -11.90 10.34
CA THR A 77 1.00 -12.92 11.30
C THR A 77 -0.15 -13.23 12.26
N ALA A 78 -0.12 -14.38 12.92
CA ALA A 78 -1.16 -14.75 13.89
C ALA A 78 -1.35 -13.73 15.01
N ALA A 79 -0.30 -12.99 15.38
CA ALA A 79 -0.34 -12.00 16.45
C ALA A 79 -0.90 -10.65 16.00
N PHE A 80 -0.69 -10.28 14.73
CA PHE A 80 -0.97 -8.92 14.26
C PHE A 80 -2.13 -8.81 13.27
N SER A 81 -2.52 -9.91 12.60
CA SER A 81 -3.41 -9.82 11.43
C SER A 81 -4.82 -9.34 11.74
N THR A 82 -5.24 -9.34 13.00
CA THR A 82 -6.56 -8.86 13.45
C THR A 82 -6.51 -7.56 14.26
N THR A 83 -5.33 -6.95 14.40
CA THR A 83 -5.17 -5.63 15.04
C THR A 83 -5.92 -4.55 14.26
N GLU A 84 -6.32 -3.47 14.93
CA GLU A 84 -7.03 -2.36 14.26
C GLU A 84 -6.17 -1.75 13.14
N MET A 85 -4.87 -1.62 13.38
CA MET A 85 -3.92 -1.12 12.40
C MET A 85 -3.80 -2.04 11.18
N ALA A 86 -3.71 -3.36 11.36
CA ALA A 86 -3.62 -4.30 10.23
C ALA A 86 -4.88 -4.24 9.36
N LEU A 87 -6.06 -4.18 9.96
CA LEU A 87 -7.32 -4.06 9.24
C LEU A 87 -7.44 -2.69 8.54
N ALA A 88 -6.97 -1.61 9.17
CA ALA A 88 -6.92 -0.28 8.56
C ALA A 88 -5.98 -0.23 7.34
N MET A 89 -4.80 -0.88 7.43
CA MET A 89 -3.88 -1.02 6.31
C MET A 89 -4.53 -1.76 5.14
N ASN A 90 -5.21 -2.89 5.40
CA ASN A 90 -5.91 -3.65 4.36
C ASN A 90 -6.99 -2.81 3.67
N ARG A 91 -7.75 -2.00 4.42
CA ARG A 91 -8.74 -1.07 3.85
C ARG A 91 -8.08 0.00 3.00
N TYR A 92 -7.07 0.70 3.53
CA TYR A 92 -6.34 1.74 2.82
C TYR A 92 -5.76 1.24 1.49
N LEU A 93 -5.05 0.10 1.52
CA LEU A 93 -4.45 -0.47 0.32
C LEU A 93 -5.51 -0.86 -0.72
N CYS A 94 -6.57 -1.55 -0.30
CA CYS A 94 -7.59 -2.05 -1.25
C CYS A 94 -8.58 -0.98 -1.72
N LEU A 95 -8.77 0.11 -0.97
CA LEU A 95 -9.70 1.18 -1.36
C LEU A 95 -9.03 2.30 -2.17
N ALA A 96 -7.72 2.49 -2.00
CA ALA A 96 -7.04 3.64 -2.59
C ALA A 96 -5.78 3.25 -3.39
N VAL A 97 -4.82 2.56 -2.77
CA VAL A 97 -3.50 2.35 -3.38
C VAL A 97 -3.54 1.36 -4.54
N LEU A 98 -4.05 0.15 -4.31
CA LEU A 98 -4.06 -0.90 -5.32
C LEU A 98 -4.94 -0.54 -6.52
N PRO A 99 -6.16 0.02 -6.36
CA PRO A 99 -6.93 0.51 -7.51
C PRO A 99 -6.20 1.55 -8.35
N LEU A 100 -5.47 2.48 -7.72
CA LEU A 100 -4.65 3.46 -8.43
C LEU A 100 -3.50 2.79 -9.20
N ILE A 101 -2.78 1.87 -8.56
CA ILE A 101 -1.72 1.09 -9.23
C ILE A 101 -2.29 0.29 -10.41
N THR A 102 -3.45 -0.34 -10.26
CA THR A 102 -4.15 -1.06 -11.34
C THR A 102 -4.43 -0.14 -12.53
N LYS A 103 -4.97 1.05 -12.28
CA LYS A 103 -5.24 2.06 -13.32
C LYS A 103 -3.97 2.53 -14.01
N CYS A 104 -2.87 2.65 -13.27
CA CYS A 104 -1.57 3.06 -13.77
C CYS A 104 -0.71 1.91 -14.32
N ALA A 105 -1.23 0.66 -14.39
CA ALA A 105 -0.46 -0.49 -14.84
C ALA A 105 0.29 -0.29 -16.17
N PRO A 106 -0.27 0.37 -17.21
CA PRO A 106 0.47 0.63 -18.46
C PRO A 106 1.76 1.45 -18.28
N LEU A 107 1.84 2.29 -17.25
CA LEU A 107 3.04 3.11 -16.98
C LEU A 107 4.20 2.29 -16.40
N PHE A 108 4.01 1.02 -16.05
CA PHE A 108 5.11 0.13 -15.65
C PHE A 108 5.83 -0.52 -16.84
N ALA A 109 5.36 -0.33 -18.07
CA ALA A 109 6.06 -0.83 -19.24
C ALA A 109 7.44 -0.14 -19.40
N GLY A 110 8.48 -0.93 -19.68
CA GLY A 110 9.83 -0.41 -19.94
C GLY A 110 10.59 0.09 -18.71
N THR A 111 10.17 -0.25 -17.49
CA THR A 111 10.84 0.19 -16.24
C THR A 111 12.04 -0.68 -15.85
N GLU A 112 12.79 -1.20 -16.82
CA GLU A 112 13.94 -2.10 -16.60
C GLU A 112 15.00 -1.48 -15.68
N HIS A 113 15.20 -0.16 -15.80
CA HIS A 113 16.10 0.63 -14.96
C HIS A 113 15.68 0.70 -13.48
N ARG A 114 14.44 0.29 -13.14
CA ARG A 114 13.88 0.22 -11.79
C ARG A 114 13.43 -1.19 -11.40
N ALA A 115 13.91 -2.23 -12.09
CA ALA A 115 13.47 -3.62 -11.94
C ALA A 115 13.40 -4.11 -10.49
N ILE A 116 14.42 -3.84 -9.67
CA ILE A 116 14.47 -4.26 -8.24
C ILE A 116 13.24 -3.76 -7.45
N MET A 117 12.83 -2.51 -7.68
CA MET A 117 11.69 -1.93 -6.99
C MET A 117 10.38 -2.55 -7.48
N VAL A 118 10.24 -2.72 -8.79
CA VAL A 118 9.05 -3.29 -9.43
C VAL A 118 8.87 -4.76 -9.03
N ASP A 119 9.94 -5.54 -9.02
CA ASP A 119 9.94 -6.92 -8.53
C ASP A 119 9.56 -6.99 -7.06
N SER A 120 10.11 -6.07 -6.24
CA SER A 120 9.75 -6.00 -4.83
C SER A 120 8.29 -5.64 -4.62
N MET A 121 7.73 -4.74 -5.44
CA MET A 121 6.30 -4.42 -5.44
C MET A 121 5.48 -5.66 -5.79
N LEU A 122 5.74 -6.31 -6.92
CA LEU A 122 5.02 -7.51 -7.37
C LEU A 122 5.04 -8.62 -6.31
N HIS A 123 6.22 -8.91 -5.76
CA HIS A 123 6.37 -9.89 -4.71
C HIS A 123 5.57 -9.52 -3.45
N THR A 124 5.54 -8.23 -3.08
CA THR A 124 4.78 -7.76 -1.91
C THR A 124 3.28 -7.86 -2.14
N ILE A 125 2.77 -7.46 -3.31
CA ILE A 125 1.34 -7.58 -3.66
C ILE A 125 0.92 -9.06 -3.70
N TYR A 126 1.75 -9.94 -4.27
CA TYR A 126 1.51 -11.38 -4.26
C TYR A 126 1.48 -11.96 -2.85
N ARG A 127 2.34 -11.48 -1.94
CA ARG A 127 2.25 -11.88 -0.53
C ARG A 127 0.95 -11.40 0.12
N LEU A 128 0.51 -10.17 -0.17
CA LEU A 128 -0.73 -9.61 0.36
C LEU A 128 -1.97 -10.41 -0.10
N SER A 129 -2.00 -10.92 -1.35
CA SER A 129 -3.15 -11.71 -1.84
C SER A 129 -3.40 -12.98 -1.02
N ARG A 130 -2.34 -13.50 -0.37
CA ARG A 130 -2.37 -14.68 0.49
C ARG A 130 -2.67 -14.37 1.96
N GLY A 131 -2.97 -13.12 2.29
CA GLY A 131 -3.20 -12.64 3.66
C GLY A 131 -4.38 -13.30 4.38
N ARG A 132 -4.25 -13.49 5.69
CA ARG A 132 -5.24 -14.22 6.51
C ARG A 132 -6.52 -13.41 6.71
N SER A 133 -6.39 -12.13 7.03
CA SER A 133 -7.49 -11.26 7.48
C SER A 133 -8.02 -10.34 6.37
N LEU A 134 -8.32 -10.91 5.21
CA LEU A 134 -8.91 -10.19 4.06
C LEU A 134 -10.33 -10.66 3.80
N THR A 135 -11.21 -9.69 3.52
CA THR A 135 -12.53 -9.98 2.95
C THR A 135 -12.38 -10.48 1.52
N LYS A 136 -13.44 -11.12 0.98
CA LYS A 136 -13.46 -11.54 -0.43
C LYS A 136 -13.19 -10.36 -1.38
N ALA A 137 -13.91 -9.26 -1.19
CA ALA A 137 -13.75 -8.07 -2.03
C ALA A 137 -12.32 -7.50 -2.00
N GLN A 138 -11.64 -7.55 -0.85
CA GLN A 138 -10.24 -7.12 -0.77
C GLN A 138 -9.30 -8.06 -1.55
N ARG A 139 -9.54 -9.37 -1.52
CA ARG A 139 -8.77 -10.32 -2.34
C ARG A 139 -8.97 -10.08 -3.82
N ASP A 140 -10.22 -9.88 -4.25
CA ASP A 140 -10.56 -9.59 -5.64
C ASP A 140 -9.80 -8.35 -6.16
N VAL A 141 -9.71 -7.28 -5.36
CA VAL A 141 -8.91 -6.08 -5.70
C VAL A 141 -7.42 -6.37 -5.85
N ILE A 142 -6.84 -7.18 -4.95
CA ILE A 142 -5.41 -7.52 -5.01
C ILE A 142 -5.12 -8.38 -6.26
N GLU A 143 -5.98 -9.35 -6.55
CA GLU A 143 -5.86 -10.21 -7.73
C GLU A 143 -5.99 -9.43 -9.03
N GLU A 144 -6.94 -8.50 -9.12
CA GLU A 144 -7.09 -7.62 -10.27
C GLU A 144 -5.84 -6.76 -10.50
N CYS A 145 -5.27 -6.21 -9.42
CA CYS A 145 -4.03 -5.43 -9.47
C CYS A 145 -2.86 -6.27 -9.99
N LEU A 146 -2.66 -7.48 -9.49
CA LEU A 146 -1.63 -8.40 -9.97
C LEU A 146 -1.82 -8.74 -11.45
N MET A 147 -3.03 -9.09 -11.86
CA MET A 147 -3.34 -9.43 -13.25
C MET A 147 -3.11 -8.24 -14.19
N ALA A 148 -3.41 -7.01 -13.76
CA ALA A 148 -3.16 -5.82 -14.54
C ALA A 148 -1.65 -5.58 -14.71
N LEU A 149 -0.88 -5.64 -13.63
CA LEU A 149 0.57 -5.44 -13.67
C LEU A 149 1.29 -6.48 -14.53
N CYS A 150 0.92 -7.77 -14.43
CA CYS A 150 1.50 -8.85 -15.24
C CYS A 150 1.24 -8.73 -16.75
N LYS A 151 0.36 -7.82 -17.20
CA LYS A 151 0.15 -7.58 -18.65
C LYS A 151 1.17 -6.61 -19.24
N TYR A 152 1.82 -5.78 -18.40
CA TYR A 152 2.65 -4.66 -18.83
C TYR A 152 4.12 -4.77 -18.40
N ILE A 153 4.41 -5.64 -17.42
CA ILE A 153 5.76 -6.00 -16.96
C ILE A 153 6.12 -7.35 -17.56
#